data_AF-A0A950WSG7-F1
#
_entry.id   AF-A0A950WSG7-F1
#
_cell.length_a   1.000
_cell.length_b   1.000
_cell.length_c   1.000
_cell.angle_alpha   90.00
_cell.angle_beta   90.00
_cell.angle_gamma   90.00
#
_symmetry.space_group_name_H-M   'P 1'
#
loop_
_entity.id
_entity.type
_entity.pdbx_description
1 polymer ?
#
loop_
_entity_poly.entity_id
_entity_poly.type
_entity_poly.pdbx_seq_one_letter_code
_entity_poly.pdbx_strand_id
1 'polypeptide(L)'
;LAVSSGHGGRGLGTALIDAVVQWATTNGMPALTLTTFRDVPWNRPFYERRGFRVLAADEVTPGLRAKVIEEESYGLPAEIRVVMRRDITGR
;
A
#
# COMPACT_ATOMS: atom_id res chain seq x y z
N LEU A 1 5.20 4.69 -1.96
CA LEU A 1 6.34 3.87 -2.44
C LEU A 1 6.21 3.72 -3.94
N ALA A 2 7.23 4.07 -4.72
CA ALA A 2 7.24 3.87 -6.17
C ALA A 2 8.58 3.25 -6.56
N VAL A 3 8.54 2.17 -7.34
CA VAL A 3 9.69 1.59 -8.02
C VAL A 3 9.48 1.83 -9.50
N SER A 4 10.47 2.37 -10.20
CA SER A 4 10.41 2.58 -11.65
C SER A 4 10.07 1.26 -12.36
N SER A 5 9.12 1.31 -13.30
CA SER A 5 8.60 0.16 -14.04
C SER A 5 9.67 -0.62 -14.81
N GLY A 6 10.83 -0.02 -15.10
CA GLY A 6 11.99 -0.67 -15.72
C GLY A 6 12.81 -1.58 -14.80
N HIS A 7 12.49 -1.66 -13.50
CA HIS A 7 13.22 -2.47 -12.52
C HIS A 7 12.33 -3.51 -11.81
N GLY A 8 11.18 -3.84 -12.41
CA GLY A 8 10.33 -4.93 -11.96
C GLY A 8 11.07 -6.27 -11.94
N GLY A 9 10.84 -7.10 -10.92
CA GLY A 9 11.40 -8.46 -10.85
C GLY A 9 12.80 -8.61 -10.25
N ARG A 10 13.47 -7.53 -9.84
CA ARG A 10 14.81 -7.59 -9.20
C ARG A 10 14.79 -7.58 -7.67
N GLY A 11 13.65 -7.87 -7.05
CA GLY A 11 13.48 -7.89 -5.60
C GLY A 11 13.46 -6.53 -4.89
N LEU A 12 13.71 -5.41 -5.59
CA LEU A 12 13.76 -4.07 -5.00
C LEU A 12 12.44 -3.64 -4.33
N GLY A 13 11.30 -3.93 -4.97
CA GLY A 13 9.99 -3.69 -4.37
C GLY A 13 9.78 -4.48 -3.08
N THR A 14 10.32 -5.71 -3.01
CA THR A 14 10.29 -6.52 -1.78
C THR A 14 11.14 -5.88 -0.70
N ALA A 15 12.40 -5.56 -1.01
CA ALA A 15 13.33 -4.96 -0.05
C ALA A 15 12.81 -3.64 0.54
N LEU A 16 12.17 -2.79 -0.29
CA LEU A 16 11.55 -1.55 0.20
C LEU A 16 10.38 -1.81 1.15
N ILE A 17 9.51 -2.77 0.81
CA ILE A 17 8.39 -3.12 1.68
C ILE A 17 8.91 -3.71 3.00
N ASP A 18 9.90 -4.60 2.94
CA ASP A 18 10.49 -5.21 4.13
C ASP A 18 11.15 -4.15 5.03
N ALA A 19 11.89 -3.20 4.45
CA ALA A 19 12.49 -2.10 5.19
C ALA A 19 11.44 -1.25 5.92
N VAL A 20 10.34 -0.90 5.24
CA VAL A 20 9.25 -0.10 5.84
C VAL A 20 8.51 -0.89 6.92
N VAL A 21 8.33 -2.20 6.73
CA VAL A 21 7.75 -3.10 7.75
C VAL A 21 8.65 -3.15 8.98
N GLN A 22 9.95 -3.36 8.82
CA GLN A 22 10.90 -3.38 9.94
C GLN A 22 10.91 -2.05 10.70
N TRP A 23 10.88 -0.93 9.97
CA TRP A 23 10.76 0.39 10.57
C TRP A 23 9.46 0.53 11.36
N ALA A 24 8.32 0.12 10.79
CA ALA A 24 7.02 0.21 11.45
C ALA A 24 6.96 -0.65 12.72
N THR A 25 7.48 -1.87 12.67
CA THR A 25 7.60 -2.76 13.84
C THR A 25 8.46 -2.14 14.92
N THR A 26 9.64 -1.63 14.57
CA THR A 26 10.58 -1.01 15.54
C THR A 26 9.98 0.22 16.21
N ASN A 27 9.15 0.97 15.50
CA ASN A 27 8.50 2.18 16.01
C ASN A 27 7.13 1.91 16.66
N GLY A 28 6.72 0.63 16.81
CA GLY A 28 5.43 0.29 17.43
C GLY A 28 4.21 0.78 16.66
N MET A 29 4.35 0.95 15.34
CA MET A 29 3.21 1.33 14.50
C MET A 29 2.23 0.15 14.41
N PRO A 30 0.91 0.37 14.54
CA PRO A 30 -0.08 -0.71 14.56
C PRO A 30 -0.31 -1.34 13.18
N ALA A 31 -0.06 -0.58 12.11
CA ALA A 31 -0.27 -1.01 10.74
C ALA A 31 0.48 -0.14 9.72
N LEU A 32 0.60 -0.67 8.52
CA LEU A 32 0.95 0.05 7.30
C LEU A 32 -0.25 0.14 6.38
N THR A 33 -0.41 1.28 5.73
CA THR A 33 -1.43 1.48 4.69
C THR A 33 -0.79 1.96 3.40
N LEU A 34 -1.36 1.57 2.27
CA LEU A 34 -0.95 2.04 0.95
C LEU A 34 -2.16 2.26 0.04
N THR A 35 -1.97 3.08 -0.97
CA THR A 35 -2.86 3.28 -2.11
C THR A 35 -2.17 2.72 -3.36
N THR A 36 -2.89 1.94 -4.15
CA THR A 36 -2.39 1.38 -5.41
C THR A 36 -3.50 1.31 -6.46
N PHE A 37 -3.16 0.95 -7.69
CA PHE A 37 -4.14 0.77 -8.76
C PHE A 37 -4.88 -0.56 -8.61
N ARG A 38 -6.22 -0.49 -8.72
CA ARG A 38 -7.14 -1.64 -8.66
C ARG A 38 -6.93 -2.61 -9.82
N ASP A 39 -6.83 -2.08 -11.03
CA ASP A 39 -6.94 -2.87 -12.27
C ASP A 39 -5.60 -3.35 -12.82
N VAL A 40 -4.51 -3.13 -12.08
CA VAL A 40 -3.17 -3.61 -12.43
C VAL A 40 -3.01 -5.05 -11.90
N PRO A 41 -3.02 -6.09 -12.76
CA PRO A 41 -3.20 -7.47 -12.32
C PRO A 41 -2.09 -7.99 -11.39
N TRP A 42 -0.89 -7.42 -11.47
CA TRP A 42 0.25 -7.82 -10.64
C TRP A 42 0.35 -7.06 -9.31
N ASN A 43 -0.25 -5.87 -9.18
CA ASN A 43 -0.09 -5.04 -7.98
C ASN A 43 -0.75 -5.69 -6.77
N ARG A 44 -2.03 -6.03 -6.90
CA ARG A 44 -2.81 -6.60 -5.79
C ARG A 44 -2.18 -7.91 -5.28
N PRO A 45 -1.88 -8.93 -6.12
CA PRO A 45 -1.20 -10.14 -5.65
C PRO A 45 0.20 -9.88 -5.06
N PHE A 46 0.93 -8.87 -5.56
CA PHE A 46 2.24 -8.50 -5.00
C PHE A 46 2.10 -8.03 -3.54
N TYR A 47 1.14 -7.16 -3.24
CA TYR A 47 0.94 -6.68 -1.87
C TYR A 47 0.27 -7.73 -0.98
N GLU A 48 -0.68 -8.51 -1.50
CA GLU A 48 -1.36 -9.60 -0.77
C GLU A 48 -0.39 -10.66 -0.26
N ARG A 49 0.57 -11.10 -1.10
CA ARG A 49 1.64 -12.03 -0.67
C ARG A 49 2.53 -11.48 0.45
N ARG A 50 2.49 -10.17 0.70
CA ARG A 50 3.28 -9.47 1.72
C ARG A 50 2.43 -9.06 2.93
N GLY A 51 1.24 -9.63 3.08
CA GLY A 51 0.36 -9.43 4.23
C GLY A 51 -0.52 -8.19 4.17
N PHE A 52 -0.59 -7.52 3.02
CA PHE A 52 -1.59 -6.46 2.82
C PHE A 52 -2.92 -7.08 2.42
N ARG A 53 -4.02 -6.50 2.88
CA ARG A 53 -5.37 -6.79 2.41
C ARG A 53 -6.05 -5.53 1.92
N VAL A 54 -6.98 -5.66 0.99
CA VAL A 54 -7.86 -4.56 0.59
C VAL A 54 -8.72 -4.17 1.80
N LEU A 55 -8.86 -2.87 2.05
CA LEU A 55 -9.80 -2.34 3.02
C LEU A 55 -11.19 -2.24 2.38
N ALA A 56 -12.21 -2.72 3.10
CA ALA A 56 -13.59 -2.43 2.76
C ALA A 56 -13.89 -0.93 2.97
N ALA A 57 -14.94 -0.41 2.32
CA ALA A 57 -15.22 1.02 2.33
C ALA A 57 -15.43 1.58 3.75
N ASP A 58 -16.08 0.82 4.62
CA ASP A 58 -16.28 1.15 6.04
C ASP A 58 -14.99 1.13 6.87
N GLU A 59 -13.96 0.40 6.45
CA GLU A 59 -12.65 0.39 7.10
C GLU A 59 -11.73 1.54 6.64
N VAL A 60 -12.04 2.19 5.52
CA VAL A 60 -11.25 3.33 5.01
C VAL A 60 -11.54 4.57 5.86
N THR A 61 -10.58 4.92 6.71
CA THR A 61 -10.67 6.09 7.59
C THR A 61 -10.77 7.41 6.81
N PRO A 62 -11.31 8.49 7.41
CA PRO A 62 -11.39 9.80 6.76
C PRO A 62 -10.03 10.30 6.24
N GLY A 63 -8.95 10.06 6.99
CA GLY A 63 -7.59 10.43 6.56
C GLY A 63 -7.13 9.68 5.31
N LEU A 64 -7.46 8.40 5.18
CA LEU A 64 -7.14 7.61 3.97
C LEU A 64 -7.99 8.04 2.78
N ARG A 65 -9.25 8.39 2.99
CA ARG A 65 -10.11 8.98 1.93
C ARG A 65 -9.55 10.30 1.45
N ALA A 66 -9.16 11.18 2.37
CA ALA A 66 -8.53 12.45 2.04
C ALA A 66 -7.23 12.24 1.23
N LYS A 67 -6.44 11.20 1.56
CA LYS A 67 -5.26 10.84 0.76
C LYS A 67 -5.60 10.38 -0.65
N VAL A 68 -6.64 9.58 -0.83
CA VAL A 68 -7.08 9.19 -2.19
C VAL A 68 -7.57 10.40 -2.99
N ILE A 69 -8.28 11.34 -2.37
CA ILE A 69 -8.74 12.58 -3.02
C ILE A 69 -7.54 13.49 -3.37
N GLU A 70 -6.55 13.58 -2.49
CA GLU A 70 -5.31 14.31 -2.77
C GLU A 70 -4.58 13.71 -4.00
N GLU A 71 -4.58 12.38 -4.13
CA GLU A 71 -4.03 11.69 -5.31
C GLU A 71 -4.77 12.03 -6.61
N GLU A 72 -6.09 12.26 -6.56
CA GLU A 72 -6.85 12.71 -7.74
C GLU A 72 -6.34 14.05 -8.25
N SER A 73 -5.97 14.97 -7.35
CA SER A 73 -5.39 16.27 -7.72
C SER A 73 -4.05 16.14 -8.46
N TYR A 74 -3.39 14.98 -8.34
CA TYR A 74 -2.16 14.63 -9.05
C TYR A 74 -2.40 13.77 -10.31
N GLY A 75 -3.66 13.62 -10.74
CA GLY A 75 -4.01 12.85 -11.93
C GLY A 75 -4.09 11.33 -11.70
N LEU A 76 -4.35 10.91 -10.45
CA LEU A 76 -4.59 9.50 -10.09
C LEU A 76 -6.07 9.33 -9.66
N PRO A 77 -6.99 9.04 -10.59
CA PRO A 77 -8.43 9.04 -10.31
C PRO A 77 -8.84 8.04 -9.22
N ALA A 78 -9.68 8.43 -8.26
CA ALA A 78 -9.98 7.61 -7.08
C ALA A 78 -10.67 6.30 -7.44
N GLU A 79 -11.43 6.26 -8.53
CA GLU A 79 -12.18 5.09 -8.99
C GLU A 79 -11.27 3.90 -9.31
N ILE A 80 -10.04 4.18 -9.79
CA ILE A 80 -9.03 3.16 -10.08
C ILE A 80 -8.07 2.95 -8.90
N ARG A 81 -8.26 3.62 -7.77
CA ARG A 81 -7.44 3.41 -6.57
C ARG A 81 -8.06 2.36 -5.66
N VAL A 82 -7.18 1.67 -4.95
CA VAL A 82 -7.55 0.78 -3.85
C VAL A 82 -6.63 1.04 -2.66
N VAL A 83 -7.22 1.10 -1.48
CA VAL A 83 -6.49 1.22 -0.22
C VAL A 83 -6.27 -0.19 0.32
N MET A 84 -5.03 -0.48 0.69
CA MET A 84 -4.66 -1.74 1.34
C MET A 84 -4.00 -1.48 2.68
N ARG A 85 -4.19 -2.42 3.61
CA ARG A 85 -3.63 -2.37 4.96
C ARG A 85 -2.91 -3.66 5.28
N ARG A 86 -1.77 -3.55 5.96
CA ARG A 86 -1.07 -4.65 6.63
C ARG A 86 -1.00 -4.33 8.10
N ASP A 87 -1.56 -5.17 8.95
CA ASP A 87 -1.36 -5.05 10.39
C ASP A 87 0.08 -5.44 10.75
N ILE A 88 0.65 -4.67 11.68
CA ILE A 88 1.96 -4.96 12.23
C ILE A 88 1.71 -5.64 13.57
N THR A 89 1.75 -6.97 13.55
CA THR A 89 1.72 -7.75 14.78
C THR A 89 3.03 -7.49 15.51
N GLY A 90 2.96 -6.72 16.59
CA GLY A 90 4.03 -6.66 17.58
C GLY A 90 4.32 -8.08 18.07
N ARG A 91 5.61 -8.35 18.30
CA ARG A 91 6.14 -9.65 18.73
C ARG A 91 5.39 -10.25 19.91
#